data_AF-A0A4Z0XT13-F1
#
_entry.id   AF-A0A4Z0XT13-F1
#
_cell.length_a   1.000
_cell.length_b   1.000
_cell.length_c   1.000
_cell.angle_alpha   90.00
_cell.angle_beta   90.00
_cell.angle_gamma   90.00
#
_symmetry.space_group_name_H-M   'P 1'
#
loop_
_entity.id
_entity.type
_entity.pdbx_description
1 polymer ?
#
loop_
_entity_poly.entity_id
_entity_poly.type
_entity_poly.pdbx_seq_one_letter_code
_entity_poly.pdbx_strand_id
1 'polypeptide(L)'
;MYNNYFLNVTSYGNYARGKTALLVENSYFERVNDPVVAGPNASIKSNWLKFKDCTGDIHLNVNAHKVFKASKFYEYSLKDPYDLPTTIPPFVGPRPEIGV
;
A
#
# COMPACT_ATOMS: atom_id res chain seq x y z
N MET A 1 -0.71 -2.19 5.34
CA MET A 1 0.32 -2.36 4.29
C MET A 1 1.13 -1.09 4.23
N TYR A 2 2.46 -1.17 4.31
CA TYR A 2 3.33 0.01 4.31
C TYR A 2 4.65 -0.23 3.58
N ASN A 3 5.29 0.82 3.05
CA ASN A 3 6.57 0.79 2.34
C ASN A 3 6.63 -0.17 1.13
N ASN A 4 5.52 -0.30 0.38
CA ASN A 4 5.46 -1.18 -0.79
C ASN A 4 5.65 -0.38 -2.09
N TYR A 5 6.31 -0.99 -3.07
CA TYR A 5 6.37 -0.50 -4.45
C TYR A 5 5.61 -1.46 -5.38
N PHE A 6 4.50 -1.00 -5.96
CA PHE A 6 3.70 -1.73 -6.93
C PHE A 6 4.05 -1.25 -8.33
N LEU A 7 4.31 -2.19 -9.23
CA LEU A 7 4.80 -1.91 -10.57
C LEU A 7 4.08 -2.77 -11.62
N ASN A 8 3.58 -2.15 -12.70
CA ASN A 8 3.01 -2.83 -13.87
C ASN A 8 1.85 -3.80 -13.54
N VAL A 9 0.95 -3.40 -12.64
CA VAL A 9 -0.20 -4.23 -12.25
C VAL A 9 -1.40 -3.88 -13.13
N THR A 10 -1.82 -4.81 -13.99
CA THR A 10 -2.78 -4.52 -15.07
C THR A 10 -4.26 -4.63 -14.68
N SER A 11 -4.58 -5.30 -13.57
CA SER A 11 -5.97 -5.48 -13.13
C SER A 11 -6.31 -4.56 -11.96
N TYR A 12 -5.86 -4.87 -10.75
CA TYR A 12 -6.03 -4.02 -9.57
C TYR A 12 -4.85 -4.20 -8.61
N GLY A 13 -4.51 -3.14 -7.89
CA GLY A 13 -3.54 -3.19 -6.79
C GLY A 13 -4.17 -3.78 -5.53
N ASN A 14 -4.45 -2.93 -4.54
CA ASN A 14 -5.07 -3.36 -3.30
C ASN A 14 -6.59 -3.25 -3.38
N TYR A 15 -7.28 -4.39 -3.24
CA TYR A 15 -8.74 -4.41 -3.20
C TYR A 15 -9.26 -4.81 -1.81
N ALA A 16 -9.71 -3.83 -1.02
CA ALA A 16 -10.38 -4.08 0.26
C ALA A 16 -11.81 -4.60 0.03
N ARG A 17 -12.10 -5.84 0.45
CA ARG A 17 -13.41 -6.50 0.24
C ARG A 17 -14.10 -6.89 1.55
N GLY A 18 -15.39 -7.23 1.46
CA GLY A 18 -16.19 -7.62 2.62
C GLY A 18 -16.24 -6.50 3.66
N LYS A 19 -15.98 -6.84 4.93
CA LYS A 19 -15.92 -5.89 6.06
C LYS A 19 -14.48 -5.49 6.43
N THR A 20 -13.54 -5.54 5.47
CA THR A 20 -12.13 -5.24 5.72
C THR A 20 -11.93 -3.78 6.12
N ALA A 21 -11.05 -3.56 7.11
CA ALA A 21 -10.55 -2.25 7.49
C ALA A 21 -9.06 -2.13 7.11
N LEU A 22 -8.79 -1.70 5.88
CA LEU A 22 -7.47 -1.68 5.28
C LEU A 22 -6.72 -0.36 5.61
N LEU A 23 -5.54 -0.47 6.20
CA LEU A 23 -4.56 0.62 6.27
C LEU A 23 -3.54 0.45 5.13
N VAL A 24 -3.39 1.44 4.27
CA VAL A 24 -2.30 1.53 3.29
C VAL A 24 -1.54 2.83 3.53
N GLU A 25 -0.25 2.76 3.74
CA GLU A 25 0.56 3.94 4.06
C GLU A 25 1.93 3.92 3.38
N ASN A 26 2.50 5.09 3.09
CA ASN A 26 3.83 5.30 2.54
C ASN A 26 4.20 4.25 1.48
N SER A 27 3.41 4.15 0.42
CA SER A 27 3.59 3.16 -0.64
C SER A 27 3.49 3.83 -2.00
N TYR A 28 4.22 3.30 -2.98
CA TYR A 28 4.34 3.83 -4.33
C TYR A 28 3.70 2.88 -5.34
N PHE A 29 2.88 3.42 -6.21
CA PHE A 29 2.19 2.71 -7.28
C PHE A 29 2.62 3.31 -8.61
N GLU A 30 3.18 2.50 -9.50
CA GLU A 30 3.63 2.91 -10.82
C GLU A 30 3.05 2.00 -11.90
N ARG A 31 2.31 2.58 -12.87
CA ARG A 31 1.63 1.81 -13.93
C ARG A 31 0.75 0.70 -13.36
N VAL A 32 -0.12 1.10 -12.44
CA VAL A 32 -1.08 0.21 -11.78
C VAL A 32 -2.49 0.65 -12.16
N ASN A 33 -3.29 -0.27 -12.69
CA ASN A 33 -4.73 -0.09 -12.79
C ASN A 33 -5.37 -0.34 -11.41
N ASP A 34 -6.38 0.44 -11.03
CA ASP A 34 -7.12 0.34 -9.78
C ASP A 34 -6.20 0.14 -8.55
N PRO A 35 -5.26 1.06 -8.27
CA PRO A 35 -4.16 0.83 -7.34
C PRO A 35 -4.62 0.60 -5.89
N VAL A 36 -5.69 1.26 -5.48
CA VAL A 36 -6.32 1.05 -4.17
C VAL A 36 -7.82 1.23 -4.33
N VAL A 37 -8.59 0.16 -4.18
CA VAL A 37 -10.06 0.16 -4.34
C VAL A 37 -10.76 -0.49 -3.15
N ALA A 38 -11.95 0.00 -2.85
CA ALA A 38 -12.78 -0.45 -1.73
C ALA A 38 -14.10 -1.02 -2.25
N GLY A 39 -14.48 -2.20 -1.76
CA GLY A 39 -15.80 -2.78 -2.00
C GLY A 39 -16.88 -2.11 -1.13
N PRO A 40 -18.17 -2.40 -1.37
CA PRO A 40 -19.29 -1.63 -0.81
C PRO A 40 -19.30 -1.47 0.73
N ASN A 41 -18.81 -2.48 1.45
CA ASN A 41 -18.80 -2.51 2.93
C ASN A 41 -17.39 -2.38 3.52
N ALA A 42 -16.38 -2.15 2.69
CA ALA A 42 -15.00 -2.06 3.14
C ALA A 42 -14.65 -0.65 3.61
N SER A 43 -13.55 -0.54 4.35
CA SER A 43 -12.97 0.73 4.79
C SER A 43 -11.49 0.77 4.42
N ILE A 44 -11.00 1.95 4.03
CA ILE A 44 -9.62 2.23 3.69
C ILE A 44 -9.18 3.47 4.46
N LYS A 45 -7.99 3.42 5.06
CA LYS A 45 -7.25 4.59 5.50
C LYS A 45 -5.96 4.64 4.70
N SER A 46 -5.77 5.75 4.00
CA SER A 46 -4.60 5.99 3.15
C SER A 46 -3.73 7.08 3.76
N ASN A 47 -2.44 6.82 3.92
CA ASN A 47 -1.48 7.80 4.43
C ASN A 47 -0.28 7.91 3.48
N TRP A 48 -0.11 9.07 2.85
CA TRP A 48 1.04 9.38 1.97
C TRP A 48 1.32 8.32 0.88
N LEU A 49 0.33 8.03 0.05
CA LEU A 49 0.48 7.16 -1.13
C LEU A 49 0.94 7.96 -2.34
N LYS A 50 1.69 7.33 -3.23
CA LYS A 50 2.16 7.93 -4.49
C LYS A 50 1.68 7.12 -5.67
N PHE A 51 1.21 7.82 -6.70
CA PHE A 51 0.67 7.22 -7.92
C PHE A 51 1.38 7.87 -9.10
N LYS A 52 2.00 7.05 -9.94
CA LYS A 52 2.65 7.45 -11.18
C LYS A 52 2.08 6.60 -12.31
N ASP A 53 1.59 7.25 -13.37
CA ASP A 53 1.03 6.58 -14.55
C ASP A 53 -0.04 5.51 -14.21
N CYS A 54 -0.78 5.69 -13.12
CA CYS A 54 -1.84 4.79 -12.69
C CYS A 54 -3.15 5.10 -13.43
N THR A 55 -3.97 4.07 -13.64
CA THR A 55 -5.27 4.16 -14.32
C THR A 55 -6.39 3.60 -13.44
N GLY A 56 -7.63 3.80 -13.87
CA GLY A 56 -8.80 3.29 -13.16
C GLY A 56 -9.12 4.05 -11.87
N ASP A 57 -9.76 3.37 -10.93
CA ASP A 57 -10.30 3.97 -9.70
C ASP A 57 -9.25 4.04 -8.58
N ILE A 58 -9.28 5.14 -7.84
CA ILE A 58 -8.43 5.36 -6.65
C ILE A 58 -9.30 5.78 -5.47
N HIS A 59 -9.48 4.88 -4.50
CA HIS A 59 -10.30 5.10 -3.31
C HIS A 59 -9.41 5.43 -2.11
N LEU A 60 -9.39 6.70 -1.70
CA LEU A 60 -8.65 7.18 -0.54
C LEU A 60 -9.58 7.45 0.65
N ASN A 61 -9.17 7.04 1.85
CA ASN A 61 -9.84 7.34 3.12
C ASN A 61 -11.33 6.94 3.24
N VAL A 62 -11.77 5.89 2.54
CA VAL A 62 -13.13 5.33 2.64
C VAL A 62 -13.42 4.88 4.08
N ASN A 63 -14.32 5.57 4.80
CA ASN A 63 -14.63 5.25 6.20
C ASN A 63 -13.38 5.13 7.11
N ALA A 64 -12.37 5.98 6.91
CA ALA A 64 -11.05 5.85 7.55
C ALA A 64 -11.07 5.80 9.10
N HIS A 65 -12.11 6.34 9.75
CA HIS A 65 -12.30 6.28 11.20
C HIS A 65 -12.52 4.84 11.72
N LYS A 66 -12.95 3.90 10.87
CA LYS A 66 -13.10 2.48 11.21
C LYS A 66 -11.80 1.69 11.12
N VAL A 67 -10.74 2.29 10.57
CA VAL A 67 -9.46 1.61 10.36
C VAL A 67 -8.56 1.80 11.59
N PHE A 68 -7.95 0.70 12.00
CA PHE A 68 -7.06 0.66 13.17
C PHE A 68 -5.82 1.56 12.99
N LYS A 69 -5.18 1.91 14.11
CA LYS A 69 -3.87 2.56 14.15
C LYS A 69 -2.80 1.49 14.38
N ALA A 70 -2.03 1.14 13.35
CA ALA A 70 -1.02 0.07 13.43
C ALA A 70 0.00 0.26 14.56
N SER A 71 0.45 1.50 14.81
CA SER A 71 1.44 1.82 15.85
C SER A 71 0.94 1.63 17.29
N LYS A 72 -0.33 1.25 17.49
CA LYS A 72 -0.82 0.80 18.80
C LYS A 72 -0.49 -0.67 19.08
N PHE A 73 -0.10 -1.45 18.06
CA PHE A 73 0.08 -2.89 18.15
C PHE A 73 1.53 -3.32 17.98
N TYR A 74 2.31 -2.57 17.18
CA TYR A 74 3.73 -2.86 16.95
C TYR A 74 4.47 -1.60 16.50
N GLU A 75 5.78 -1.56 16.74
CA GLU A 75 6.65 -0.52 16.22
C GLU A 75 7.01 -0.81 14.76
N TYR A 76 7.02 0.24 13.94
CA TYR A 76 7.43 0.17 12.55
C TYR A 76 7.89 1.54 12.07
N SER A 77 8.75 1.56 11.06
CA SER A 77 9.25 2.80 10.46
C SER A 77 8.70 2.98 9.05
N LEU A 78 8.27 4.20 8.78
CA LEU A 78 7.79 4.62 7.47
C LEU A 78 8.95 5.21 6.67
N LYS A 79 9.08 4.81 5.41
CA LYS A 79 10.04 5.39 4.46
C LYS A 79 9.36 6.47 3.62
N ASP A 80 10.14 7.37 3.03
CA ASP A 80 9.61 8.27 2.01
C ASP A 80 9.13 7.42 0.82
N PRO A 81 7.85 7.52 0.41
CA PRO A 81 7.36 6.75 -0.72
C PRO A 81 8.10 7.06 -2.03
N TYR A 82 8.65 8.26 -2.23
CA TYR A 82 9.42 8.60 -3.45
C TYR A 82 10.75 7.85 -3.57
N ASP A 83 11.31 7.39 -2.45
CA ASP A 83 12.55 6.61 -2.43
C ASP A 83 12.29 5.12 -2.70
N LEU A 84 11.04 4.64 -2.58
CA LEU A 84 10.73 3.21 -2.68
C LEU A 84 11.09 2.59 -4.05
N PRO A 85 10.91 3.27 -5.20
CA PRO A 85 11.30 2.71 -6.49
C PRO A 85 12.80 2.35 -6.60
N THR A 86 13.67 2.98 -5.80
CA THR A 86 15.12 2.69 -5.81
C THR A 86 15.58 1.91 -4.57
N THR A 87 14.90 2.09 -3.43
CA THR A 87 15.33 1.49 -2.14
C THR A 87 14.67 0.17 -1.80
N ILE A 88 13.61 -0.25 -2.50
CA ILE A 88 12.96 -1.55 -2.29
C ILE A 88 13.52 -2.65 -3.20
N PRO A 89 13.63 -2.46 -4.53
CA PRO A 89 14.03 -3.55 -5.44
C PRO A 89 15.34 -4.27 -5.07
N PRO A 90 16.40 -3.60 -4.57
CA PRO A 90 17.63 -4.29 -4.16
C PRO A 90 17.50 -5.12 -2.87
N PHE A 91 16.44 -4.91 -2.09
CA PHE A 91 16.30 -5.45 -0.73
C PHE A 91 15.12 -6.42 -0.56
N VAL A 92 14.46 -6.80 -1.66
CA VAL A 92 13.37 -7.79 -1.68
C VAL A 92 13.83 -9.15 -2.19
N GLY A 93 13.14 -10.21 -1.78
CA GLY A 93 13.45 -11.58 -2.18
C GLY A 93 14.52 -12.26 -1.30
N PRO A 94 14.98 -13.47 -1.70
CA PRO A 94 15.98 -14.23 -0.95
C PRO A 94 17.29 -13.46 -0.81
N ARG A 95 17.84 -13.44 0.42
CA ARG A 95 19.11 -12.78 0.73
C ARG A 95 19.99 -13.70 1.59
N PRO A 96 21.24 -13.98 1.19
CA PRO A 96 22.12 -14.92 1.90
C PRO A 96 22.45 -14.48 3.33
N GLU A 97 22.34 -13.19 3.64
CA GLU A 97 22.63 -12.60 4.96
C GLU A 97 21.44 -12.60 5.93
N ILE A 98 20.24 -13.01 5.49
CA ILE A 98 19.04 -13.04 6.34
C ILE A 98 18.77 -14.48 6.81
N GLY A 99 18.67 -14.67 8.14
CA GLY A 99 18.34 -15.97 8.74
C GLY A 99 19.52 -16.88 9.04
N VAL A 100 20.75 -16.32 9.00
CA VAL A 100 21.99 -16.96 9.46
C VAL A 100 22.18 -16.81 10.96
#